data_AF-A0A935YS23-F1
#
_entry.id   AF-A0A935YS23-F1
#
_cell.length_a   1.000
_cell.length_b   1.000
_cell.length_c   1.000
_cell.angle_alpha   90.00
_cell.angle_beta   90.00
_cell.angle_gamma   90.00
#
_symmetry.space_group_name_H-M   'P 1'
#
loop_
_entity.id
_entity.type
_entity.pdbx_description
1 polymer ?
#
loop_
_entity_poly.entity_id
_entity_poly.type
_entity_poly.pdbx_seq_one_letter_code
_entity_poly.pdbx_strand_id
1 'polypeptide(L)' 'MPLLSNDYLKQFFAFLERATESELRERRTLLWQLAQETPDREFQKTLRWLTAKVDEELLTRLTPTRP' A
#
# COMPACT_ATOMS: atom_id res chain seq x y z
N MET A 1 -12.98 16.23 -3.38
CA MET A 1 -11.97 15.22 -3.77
C MET A 1 -11.81 14.25 -2.60
N PRO A 2 -11.99 12.92 -2.76
CA PRO A 2 -11.60 11.99 -1.72
C PRO A 2 -10.10 11.71 -1.89
N LEU A 3 -9.26 12.66 -1.48
CA LEU A 3 -7.89 12.32 -1.14
C LEU A 3 -7.93 11.70 0.25
N LEU A 4 -7.16 10.64 0.48
CA LEU A 4 -7.03 10.06 1.81
C LEU A 4 -6.58 11.14 2.78
N SER A 5 -7.14 11.11 3.99
CA SER A 5 -6.72 12.04 5.03
C SER A 5 -5.22 11.86 5.31
N ASN A 6 -4.56 12.94 5.71
CA ASN A 6 -3.15 12.89 6.10
C ASN A 6 -2.92 11.89 7.24
N ASP A 7 -3.88 11.77 8.16
CA ASP A 7 -3.81 10.79 9.26
C ASP A 7 -3.88 9.34 8.76
N TYR A 8 -4.69 9.06 7.74
CA TYR A 8 -4.69 7.74 7.12
C TYR A 8 -3.34 7.42 6.48
N LEU A 9 -2.74 8.37 5.76
CA LEU A 9 -1.41 8.17 5.15
C LEU A 9 -0.34 7.91 6.19
N LYS A 10 -0.33 8.65 7.31
CA LYS A 10 0.61 8.41 8.42
C LYS A 10 0.45 7.02 9.01
N GLN A 11 -0.79 6.59 9.27
CA GLN A 11 -1.06 5.25 9.79
C GLN A 11 -0.65 4.17 8.78
N PHE A 12 -0.86 4.42 7.49
CA PHE A 12 -0.47 3.50 6.43
C PHE A 12 1.05 3.30 6.37
N PHE A 13 1.85 4.37 6.42
CA PHE A 13 3.30 4.23 6.44
C PHE A 13 3.81 3.58 7.73
N ALA A 14 3.22 3.91 8.88
CA ALA A 14 3.53 3.21 10.13
C ALA A 14 3.17 1.72 10.08
N PHE A 15 2.11 1.35 9.35
CA PHE A 15 1.77 -0.03 9.07
C PHE A 15 2.83 -0.71 8.19
N LEU A 16 3.30 -0.07 7.11
CA LEU A 16 4.32 -0.66 6.23
C LEU A 16 5.59 -1.06 7.00
N GLU A 17 6.03 -0.24 7.94
CA GLU A 17 7.25 -0.52 8.73
C GLU A 17 7.09 -1.68 9.71
N ARG A 18 5.87 -1.91 10.23
CA ARG A 18 5.62 -2.83 11.35
C ARG A 18 4.95 -4.13 10.95
N ALA A 19 4.21 -4.12 9.85
CA ALA A 19 3.48 -5.28 9.34
C ALA A 19 4.43 -6.42 9.02
N THR A 20 3.98 -7.65 9.18
CA THR A 20 4.62 -8.86 8.67
C THR A 20 4.48 -8.95 7.15
N GLU A 21 5.28 -9.81 6.51
CA GLU A 21 5.16 -10.04 5.06
C GLU A 21 3.75 -10.52 4.66
N SER A 22 3.13 -11.38 5.49
CA SER A 22 1.76 -11.87 5.26
C SER A 22 0.75 -10.73 5.26
N GLU A 23 0.83 -9.83 6.23
CA GLU A 23 -0.07 -8.67 6.34
C GLU A 23 0.14 -7.69 5.18
N LEU A 24 1.38 -7.50 4.72
CA LEU A 24 1.67 -6.72 3.52
C LEU A 24 1.03 -7.35 2.28
N ARG A 25 1.18 -8.66 2.07
CA ARG A 25 0.55 -9.38 0.94
C ARG A 25 -0.98 -9.30 0.97
N GLU A 26 -1.58 -9.40 2.16
CA GLU A 26 -3.01 -9.22 2.35
C GLU A 26 -3.45 -7.79 2.02
N ARG A 27 -2.76 -6.79 2.58
CA ARG A 27 -3.06 -5.37 2.33
C ARG A 27 -2.93 -5.01 0.85
N ARG A 28 -1.92 -5.54 0.16
CA ARG A 28 -1.74 -5.38 -1.29
C ARG A 28 -2.96 -5.89 -2.07
N THR A 29 -3.42 -7.10 -1.74
CA THR A 29 -4.59 -7.72 -2.39
C THR A 29 -5.83 -6.87 -2.19
N LEU A 30 -6.07 -6.40 -0.97
CA LEU A 30 -7.22 -5.53 -0.64
C LEU A 30 -7.17 -4.19 -1.39
N LEU A 31 -6.00 -3.53 -1.45
CA LEU A 31 -5.84 -2.28 -2.19
C LEU A 31 -6.06 -2.46 -3.69
N TRP A 32 -5.58 -3.57 -4.25
CA TRP A 32 -5.76 -3.89 -5.66
C TRP A 32 -7.23 -4.18 -6.00
N GLN A 33 -7.94 -4.94 -5.16
CA GLN A 33 -9.38 -5.18 -5.31
C GLN A 33 -10.17 -3.87 -5.22
N LEU A 34 -9.92 -3.07 -4.18
CA LEU A 34 -10.58 -1.79 -3.99
C LEU A 34 -10.34 -0.84 -5.17
N ALA A 35 -9.15 -0.86 -5.77
CA ALA A 35 -8.84 -0.06 -6.96
C ALA A 35 -9.63 -0.50 -8.20
N GLN A 36 -10.08 -1.76 -8.31
CA GLN A 36 -10.94 -2.22 -9.41
C GLN A 36 -12.39 -1.83 -9.21
N GLU A 37 -12.85 -1.86 -7.97
CA GLU A 37 -14.23 -1.53 -7.61
C GLU A 37 -14.46 -0.01 -7.55
N THR A 38 -13.39 0.78 -7.46
CA THR A 38 -13.47 2.26 -7.40
C THR A 38 -13.70 2.86 -8.79
N PRO A 39 -14.85 3.54 -9.02
CA PRO A 39 -15.12 4.22 -10.29
C PRO A 39 -14.43 5.60 -10.40
N ASP A 40 -14.06 6.21 -9.28
CA ASP A 40 -13.36 7.50 -9.24
C ASP A 40 -11.90 7.33 -9.68
N ARG A 41 -11.55 7.94 -10.82
CA ARG A 41 -10.21 7.80 -11.43
C ARG A 41 -9.09 8.36 -10.54
N GLU A 42 -9.34 9.42 -9.80
CA GLU A 42 -8.31 10.05 -8.96
C GLU A 42 -8.06 9.19 -7.71
N PHE A 43 -9.12 8.72 -7.08
CA PHE A 43 -9.01 7.79 -5.94
C PHE A 43 -8.41 6.45 -6.37
N GLN A 44 -8.77 5.94 -7.55
CA GLN A 44 -8.14 4.75 -8.12
C GLN A 44 -6.63 4.93 -8.30
N LYS A 45 -6.15 6.09 -8.77
CA LYS A 45 -4.71 6.38 -8.84
C LYS A 45 -4.06 6.34 -7.47
N THR A 46 -4.72 6.92 -6.45
CA THR A 46 -4.23 6.86 -5.06
C THR A 46 -4.10 5.42 -4.56
N LEU A 47 -5.11 4.57 -4.80
CA LEU A 47 -5.08 3.16 -4.39
C LEU A 47 -3.99 2.35 -5.11
N ARG A 48 -3.79 2.59 -6.41
CA ARG A 48 -2.69 1.98 -7.17
C ARG A 48 -1.33 2.42 -6.65
N TRP A 49 -1.17 3.70 -6.31
CA TRP A 49 0.06 4.19 -5.69
C TRP A 49 0.33 3.54 -4.33
N LEU A 50 -0.70 3.40 -3.47
CA LEU A 50 -0.55 2.67 -2.21
C LEU A 50 -0.17 1.21 -2.43
N THR A 51 -0.77 0.54 -3.42
CA THR A 51 -0.43 -0.84 -3.79
C THR A 51 1.06 -0.94 -4.15
N ALA A 52 1.56 0.00 -4.95
CA ALA A 52 2.98 0.06 -5.31
C ALA A 52 3.89 0.27 -4.10
N LYS A 53 3.47 1.05 -3.09
CA LYS A 53 4.24 1.19 -1.83
C LYS A 53 4.32 -0.09 -1.01
N VAL A 54 3.27 -0.90 -1.02
CA VAL A 54 3.32 -2.24 -0.43
C VAL A 54 4.27 -3.14 -1.22
N ASP A 55 4.23 -3.09 -2.54
CA ASP A 55 5.13 -3.87 -3.41
C ASP A 55 6.60 -3.49 -3.20
N GLU A 56 6.92 -2.20 -3.11
CA GLU A 56 8.26 -1.71 -2.78
C GLU A 56 8.76 -2.24 -1.43
N GLU A 57 7.91 -2.21 -0.40
CA GLU A 57 8.24 -2.72 0.94
C GLU A 57 8.48 -4.24 0.93
N LEU A 58 7.62 -4.99 0.24
CA LEU A 58 7.79 -6.43 0.04
C LEU A 58 9.12 -6.75 -0.68
N LEU A 59 9.45 -6.02 -1.74
CA LEU A 59 10.72 -6.17 -2.45
C LEU A 59 11.92 -5.84 -1.57
N THR A 60 11.84 -4.78 -0.77
CA THR A 60 12.91 -4.36 0.14
C THR A 60 13.23 -5.46 1.15
N ARG A 61 12.21 -6.12 1.70
CA ARG A 61 12.38 -7.22 2.66
C ARG A 61 12.91 -8.49 2.04
N LEU A 62 12.57 -8.76 0.79
CA LEU A 62 13.06 -9.92 0.03
C LEU A 62 14.49 -9.74 -0.47
N THR A 63 14.97 -8.50 -0.55
CA THR A 63 16.33 -8.20 -1.00
C THR A 63 17.21 -8.06 0.24
N PRO A 64 17.96 -9.10 0.66
CA PRO A 64 18.91 -8.94 1.75
C PRO A 64 19.94 -7.90 1.28
N THR A 65 19.91 -6.71 1.88
CA THR A 65 21.01 -5.76 1.81
C THR A 65 22.24 -6.48 2.36
N ARG A 66 23.06 -7.04 1.44
CA ARG A 66 24.36 -7.59 1.80
C ARG A 66 25.26 -6.44 2.26
N PRO A 67 26.05 -6.66 3.32
CA PRO A 67 27.03 -5.69 3.82
C PRO A 67 28.14 -5.40 2.80
#